data_AF-A0A3N5XXI8-F1
#
_entry.id   AF-A0A3N5XXI8-F1
#
_cell.length_a   1.000
_cell.length_b   1.000
_cell.length_c   1.000
_cell.angle_alpha   90.00
_cell.angle_beta   90.00
_cell.angle_gamma   90.00
#
_symmetry.space_group_name_H-M   'P 1'
#
loop_
_entity.id
_entity.type
_entity.pdbx_description
1 polymer ?
#
loop_
_entity_poly.entity_id
_entity_poly.type
_entity_poly.pdbx_seq_one_letter_code
_entity_poly.pdbx_strand_id
1 'polypeptide(L)'
;MVRSANMERLSAITEQVGERALAGTGFQPKGRAFHRETEPGFVQIIEFGLGPSWSIMRGQFTVDVCVFIEEVYVTLFDAKPPRRPTPSHCDLRMRLGMLDTPPADRWWLLSDPIYLNVADVAHRISSFGLPFLSRLPCRTAFVDEWRKGGSEPLGLSPRGDLVAAIVLKQIGRNKEVEEVLGSAVLRTAGHPSEQFYKKIARKLDTGD
;
A
#
# COMPACT_ATOMS: atom_id res chain seq x y z
N MET A 1 17.00 17.14 18.58
CA MET A 1 17.53 16.13 17.65
C MET A 1 17.74 16.81 16.30
N VAL A 2 18.98 16.94 15.84
CA VAL A 2 19.30 17.60 14.56
C VAL A 2 18.79 16.70 13.42
N ARG A 3 17.96 17.23 12.52
CA ARG A 3 17.54 16.48 11.33
C ARG A 3 18.75 16.34 10.42
N SER A 4 18.95 15.15 9.85
CA SER A 4 20.03 14.96 8.87
C SER A 4 19.74 15.77 7.61
N ALA A 5 20.77 16.24 6.90
CA ALA A 5 20.60 16.97 5.64
C ALA A 5 19.73 16.21 4.63
N ASN A 6 19.84 14.87 4.60
CA ASN A 6 18.99 14.02 3.77
C ASN A 6 17.50 14.10 4.15
N MET A 7 17.18 14.15 5.44
CA MET A 7 15.81 14.31 5.92
C MET A 7 15.23 15.68 5.56
N GLU A 8 16.04 16.73 5.65
CA GLU A 8 15.62 18.09 5.25
C GLU A 8 15.34 18.16 3.75
N ARG A 9 16.25 17.62 2.93
CA ARG A 9 16.05 17.54 1.48
C ARG A 9 14.82 16.71 1.09
N LEU A 10 14.62 15.55 1.73
CA LEU A 10 13.43 14.74 1.47
C LEU A 10 12.15 15.47 1.90
N SER A 11 12.18 16.22 3.00
CA SER A 11 11.03 17.02 3.45
C SER A 11 10.67 18.09 2.42
N ALA A 12 11.66 18.82 1.89
CA ALA A 12 11.46 19.83 0.86
C ALA A 12 10.91 19.22 -0.45
N ILE A 13 11.42 18.05 -0.86
CA ILE A 13 10.88 17.31 -2.03
C ILE A 13 9.43 16.90 -1.77
N THR A 14 9.14 16.33 -0.60
CA THR A 14 7.79 15.85 -0.22
C THR A 14 6.78 17.00 -0.27
N GLU A 15 7.11 18.14 0.33
CA GLU A 15 6.26 19.33 0.36
C GLU A 15 5.94 19.86 -1.04
N GLN A 16 6.97 20.11 -1.86
CA GLN A 16 6.79 20.63 -3.22
C GLN A 16 6.05 19.64 -4.15
N VAL A 17 6.26 18.33 -3.98
CA VAL A 17 5.48 17.33 -4.72
C VAL A 17 4.02 17.34 -4.27
N GLY A 18 3.77 17.49 -2.96
CA GLY A 18 2.42 17.61 -2.42
C GLY A 18 1.65 18.76 -3.04
N GLU A 19 2.25 19.96 -3.07
CA GLU A 19 1.67 21.14 -3.71
C GLU A 19 1.41 20.92 -5.21
N ARG A 20 2.38 20.32 -5.92
CA ARG A 20 2.32 20.19 -7.38
C ARG A 20 1.37 19.10 -7.88
N ALA A 21 1.30 17.96 -7.19
CA ALA A 21 0.61 16.76 -7.68
C ALA A 21 -0.59 16.33 -6.84
N LEU A 22 -0.64 16.72 -5.56
CA LEU A 22 -1.66 16.23 -4.62
C LEU A 22 -2.62 17.31 -4.13
N ALA A 23 -2.31 18.59 -4.33
CA ALA A 23 -3.23 19.69 -4.05
C ALA A 23 -4.57 19.48 -4.79
N GLY A 24 -5.67 19.61 -4.06
CA GLY A 24 -7.03 19.43 -4.61
C GLY A 24 -7.47 17.98 -4.83
N THR A 25 -6.61 16.98 -4.60
CA THR A 25 -6.95 15.56 -4.80
C THR A 25 -7.58 14.89 -3.57
N GLY A 26 -7.75 15.64 -2.47
CA GLY A 26 -8.24 15.13 -1.18
C GLY A 26 -7.17 14.50 -0.28
N PHE A 27 -5.95 14.32 -0.78
CA PHE A 27 -4.81 13.90 0.02
C PHE A 27 -4.39 14.97 1.03
N GLN A 28 -4.19 14.55 2.29
CA GLN A 28 -3.78 15.40 3.40
C GLN A 28 -2.35 15.06 3.84
N PRO A 29 -1.48 16.06 4.06
CA PRO A 29 -0.10 15.81 4.48
C PRO A 29 -0.03 15.26 5.92
N LYS A 30 0.82 14.26 6.13
CA LYS A 30 1.12 13.58 7.39
C LYS A 30 2.62 13.27 7.47
N GLY A 31 3.43 14.30 7.69
CA GLY A 31 4.89 14.16 7.75
C GLY A 31 5.46 13.86 6.36
N ARG A 32 6.02 12.66 6.16
CA ARG A 32 6.54 12.20 4.85
C ARG A 32 5.51 11.44 4.01
N ALA A 33 4.28 11.37 4.49
CA ALA A 33 3.19 10.68 3.81
C ALA A 33 2.05 11.64 3.50
N PHE A 34 1.24 11.27 2.52
CA PHE A 34 -0.03 11.88 2.20
C PHE A 34 -1.11 10.82 2.33
N HIS A 35 -2.20 11.15 3.03
CA HIS A 35 -3.28 10.22 3.32
C HIS A 35 -4.59 10.72 2.71
N ARG A 36 -5.35 9.81 2.13
CA ARG A 36 -6.74 10.05 1.71
C ARG A 36 -7.59 8.86 2.15
N GLU A 37 -8.45 9.09 3.13
CA GLU A 37 -9.46 8.11 3.52
C GLU A 37 -10.65 8.23 2.56
N THR A 38 -10.98 7.14 1.86
CA THR A 38 -12.05 7.13 0.85
C THR A 38 -13.33 6.49 1.38
N GLU A 39 -13.21 5.66 2.41
CA GLU A 39 -14.29 5.13 3.24
C GLU A 39 -13.70 4.80 4.64
N PRO A 40 -14.51 4.68 5.70
CA PRO A 40 -14.00 4.39 7.04
C PRO A 40 -13.07 3.17 7.08
N GLY A 41 -11.84 3.38 7.57
CA GLY A 41 -10.82 2.34 7.69
C GLY A 41 -10.15 1.94 6.38
N PHE A 42 -10.45 2.60 5.25
CA PHE A 42 -9.81 2.38 3.96
C PHE A 42 -9.04 3.63 3.54
N VAL A 43 -7.73 3.58 3.71
CA VAL A 43 -6.85 4.75 3.60
C VAL A 43 -5.84 4.54 2.48
N GLN A 44 -5.90 5.40 1.48
CA GLN A 44 -4.89 5.49 0.44
C GLN A 44 -3.71 6.32 0.96
N ILE A 45 -2.49 5.83 0.73
CA ILE A 45 -1.26 6.42 1.27
C ILE A 45 -0.23 6.59 0.16
N ILE A 46 0.38 7.77 0.08
CA ILE A 46 1.59 8.01 -0.72
C ILE A 46 2.69 8.44 0.24
N GLU A 47 3.73 7.62 0.43
CA GLU A 47 4.81 7.90 1.40
C GLU A 47 6.19 7.98 0.75
N PHE A 48 6.97 8.96 1.18
CA PHE A 48 8.35 9.19 0.76
C PHE A 48 9.31 8.53 1.76
N GLY A 49 9.94 7.43 1.36
CA GLY A 49 10.83 6.61 2.18
C GLY A 49 12.31 6.87 1.89
N LEU A 50 13.13 7.07 2.91
CA LEU A 50 14.59 7.05 2.76
C LEU A 50 15.11 5.63 2.54
N GLY A 51 16.17 5.52 1.74
CA GLY A 51 16.96 4.30 1.65
C GLY A 51 17.60 3.95 3.00
N PRO A 52 17.66 2.66 3.37
CA PRO A 52 18.33 2.22 4.58
C PRO A 52 19.78 2.72 4.62
N SER A 53 20.22 3.20 5.79
CA SER A 53 21.57 3.77 5.94
C SER A 53 22.70 2.79 5.67
N TRP A 54 22.43 1.48 5.81
CA TRP A 54 23.37 0.38 5.64
C TRP A 54 23.37 -0.21 4.22
N SER A 55 22.51 0.26 3.31
CA SER A 55 22.41 -0.30 1.96
C SER A 55 23.03 0.62 0.91
N ILE A 56 23.18 0.11 -0.31
CA ILE A 56 23.58 0.89 -1.49
C ILE A 56 22.60 2.04 -1.83
N MET A 57 21.40 2.00 -1.22
CA MET A 57 20.39 3.05 -1.35
C MET A 57 20.60 4.20 -0.37
N ARG A 58 21.68 4.20 0.41
CA ARG A 58 22.01 5.33 1.29
C ARG A 58 22.11 6.62 0.48
N GLY A 59 21.41 7.66 0.93
CA GLY A 59 21.35 8.94 0.21
C GLY A 59 20.35 8.95 -0.95
N GLN A 60 19.56 7.88 -1.09
CA GLN A 60 18.46 7.80 -2.03
C GLN A 60 17.12 7.81 -1.29
N PHE A 61 16.05 8.06 -2.03
CA PHE A 61 14.69 7.90 -1.55
C PHE A 61 13.83 7.19 -2.58
N THR A 62 12.69 6.68 -2.13
CA THR A 62 11.65 6.10 -2.98
C THR A 62 10.28 6.58 -2.54
N VAL A 63 9.27 6.31 -3.36
CA VAL A 63 7.88 6.66 -3.07
C VAL A 63 7.06 5.38 -3.12
N ASP A 64 6.33 5.10 -2.05
CA ASP A 64 5.38 4.00 -1.98
C ASP A 64 3.95 4.52 -2.16
N VAL A 65 3.16 3.79 -2.93
CA VAL A 65 1.71 3.98 -3.14
C VAL A 65 1.01 2.77 -2.56
N CYS A 66 0.19 2.98 -1.52
CA CYS A 66 -0.37 1.90 -0.72
C CYS A 66 -1.85 2.12 -0.42
N VAL A 67 -2.51 1.03 -0.04
CA VAL A 67 -3.84 1.07 0.58
C VAL A 67 -3.79 0.32 1.91
N PHE A 68 -4.15 1.02 2.97
CA PHE A 68 -4.40 0.45 4.28
C PHE A 68 -5.87 0.08 4.40
N ILE A 69 -6.15 -1.14 4.86
CA ILE A 69 -7.50 -1.66 5.09
C ILE A 69 -7.57 -2.15 6.54
N GLU A 70 -8.41 -1.50 7.34
CA GLU A 70 -8.46 -1.69 8.79
C GLU A 70 -8.76 -3.14 9.20
N GLU A 71 -9.81 -3.75 8.64
CA GLU A 71 -10.18 -5.12 8.98
C GLU A 71 -9.10 -6.13 8.60
N VAL A 72 -8.37 -5.89 7.51
CA VAL A 72 -7.24 -6.73 7.11
C VAL A 72 -6.15 -6.67 8.17
N TYR A 73 -5.81 -5.46 8.63
CA TYR A 73 -4.83 -5.29 9.69
C TYR A 73 -5.27 -5.99 10.99
N VAL A 74 -6.50 -5.74 11.43
CA VAL A 74 -7.03 -6.32 12.67
C VAL A 74 -7.04 -7.86 12.61
N THR A 75 -7.56 -8.44 11.51
CA THR A 75 -7.69 -9.89 11.39
C THR A 75 -6.32 -10.59 11.31
N LEU A 76 -5.37 -10.02 10.56
CA LEU A 76 -4.05 -10.63 10.35
C LEU A 76 -3.11 -10.46 11.55
N PHE A 77 -3.17 -9.32 12.25
CA PHE A 77 -2.24 -9.00 13.33
C PHE A 77 -2.82 -9.10 14.74
N ASP A 78 -4.14 -9.31 14.88
CA ASP A 78 -4.82 -9.40 16.18
C ASP A 78 -4.58 -8.15 17.05
N ALA A 79 -4.52 -6.99 16.40
CA ALA A 79 -4.10 -5.73 16.99
C ALA A 79 -5.03 -4.59 16.62
N LYS A 80 -5.12 -3.59 17.50
CA LYS A 80 -5.84 -2.35 17.20
C LYS A 80 -5.18 -1.63 16.03
N PRO A 81 -5.95 -1.06 15.09
CA PRO A 81 -5.39 -0.36 13.95
C PRO A 81 -4.59 0.86 14.42
N PRO A 82 -3.45 1.16 13.75
CA PRO A 82 -2.66 2.34 14.08
C PRO A 82 -3.44 3.60 13.74
N ARG A 83 -3.39 4.61 14.63
CA ARG A 83 -4.00 5.93 14.38
C ARG A 83 -3.43 6.62 13.13
N ARG A 84 -2.21 6.27 12.74
CA ARG A 84 -1.51 6.77 11.55
C ARG A 84 -0.90 5.56 10.83
N PRO A 85 -1.63 4.92 9.92
CA PRO A 85 -1.08 3.82 9.14
C PRO A 85 0.11 4.31 8.31
N THR A 86 1.01 3.39 8.00
CA THR A 86 2.23 3.61 7.21
C THR A 86 2.31 2.49 6.19
N PRO A 87 3.18 2.57 5.17
CA PRO A 87 3.35 1.48 4.20
C PRO A 87 3.66 0.11 4.83
N SER A 88 4.29 0.05 6.01
CA SER A 88 4.55 -1.21 6.73
C SER A 88 3.29 -1.87 7.29
N HIS A 89 2.18 -1.14 7.39
CA HIS A 89 0.88 -1.64 7.83
C HIS A 89 -0.03 -2.03 6.66
N CYS A 90 0.40 -1.79 5.41
CA CYS A 90 -0.39 -2.05 4.21
C CYS A 90 -0.01 -3.40 3.61
N ASP A 91 -1.00 -4.26 3.34
CA ASP A 91 -0.80 -5.46 2.54
C ASP A 91 -0.82 -5.17 1.03
N LEU A 92 -1.43 -4.05 0.64
CA LEU A 92 -1.41 -3.52 -0.72
C LEU A 92 -0.39 -2.39 -0.80
N ARG A 93 0.75 -2.66 -1.44
CA ARG A 93 1.86 -1.71 -1.55
C ARG A 93 2.59 -1.88 -2.87
N MET A 94 2.71 -0.78 -3.60
CA MET A 94 3.59 -0.69 -4.76
C MET A 94 4.54 0.48 -4.63
N ARG A 95 5.81 0.27 -4.96
CA ARG A 95 6.72 1.38 -5.19
C ARG A 95 6.31 2.11 -6.47
N LEU A 96 6.29 3.43 -6.45
CA LEU A 96 5.79 4.26 -7.54
C LEU A 96 6.42 3.91 -8.89
N GLY A 97 7.72 3.63 -8.93
CA GLY A 97 8.40 3.23 -10.17
C GLY A 97 7.90 1.89 -10.74
N MET A 98 7.37 0.99 -9.91
CA MET A 98 6.78 -0.28 -10.38
C MET A 98 5.44 -0.06 -11.09
N LEU A 99 4.87 1.14 -11.01
CA LEU A 99 3.66 1.54 -11.76
C LEU A 99 4.00 2.15 -13.13
N ASP A 100 5.29 2.39 -13.43
CA ASP A 100 5.71 2.89 -14.74
C ASP A 100 5.45 1.85 -15.85
N THR A 101 5.51 2.31 -17.11
CA THR A 101 5.50 1.43 -18.29
C THR A 101 6.79 1.64 -19.11
N PRO A 102 7.73 0.68 -19.13
CA PRO A 102 7.75 -0.57 -18.36
C PRO A 102 8.00 -0.36 -16.84
N PRO A 103 7.60 -1.31 -15.98
CA PRO A 103 7.87 -1.23 -14.53
C PRO A 103 9.36 -1.16 -14.21
N ALA A 104 9.75 -0.27 -13.30
CA ALA A 104 11.13 -0.13 -12.87
C ALA A 104 11.23 0.20 -11.37
N ASP A 105 12.04 -0.53 -10.62
CA ASP A 105 12.27 -0.22 -9.21
C ASP A 105 13.09 1.08 -9.06
N ARG A 106 12.38 2.21 -8.92
CA ARG A 106 12.99 3.54 -8.89
C ARG A 106 13.38 4.02 -7.51
N TRP A 107 14.60 4.53 -7.47
CA TRP A 107 15.20 5.25 -6.37
C TRP A 107 15.82 6.53 -6.92
N TRP A 108 15.53 7.64 -6.26
CA TRP A 108 16.02 8.97 -6.63
C TRP A 108 17.16 9.38 -5.72
N LEU A 109 18.21 9.94 -6.28
CA LEU A 109 19.33 10.45 -5.51
C LEU A 109 18.92 11.76 -4.82
N LEU A 110 19.14 11.85 -3.51
CA LEU A 110 18.91 13.12 -2.79
C LEU A 110 19.93 14.19 -3.19
N SER A 111 21.10 13.80 -3.69
CA SER A 111 22.11 14.74 -4.19
C SER A 111 21.65 15.48 -5.45
N ASP A 112 20.70 14.93 -6.19
CA ASP A 112 20.18 15.59 -7.40
C ASP A 112 19.46 16.90 -7.03
N PRO A 113 19.45 17.88 -7.94
CA PRO A 113 18.68 19.10 -7.75
C PRO A 113 17.22 18.82 -7.38
N ILE A 114 16.74 19.47 -6.31
CA ILE A 114 15.38 19.24 -5.78
C ILE A 114 14.31 19.38 -6.87
N TYR A 115 14.44 20.41 -7.73
CA TYR A 115 13.45 20.66 -8.78
C TYR A 115 13.33 19.51 -9.80
N LEU A 116 14.41 18.76 -10.07
CA LEU A 116 14.37 17.59 -10.95
C LEU A 116 13.61 16.44 -10.30
N ASN A 117 13.95 16.13 -9.04
CA ASN A 117 13.24 15.12 -8.24
C ASN A 117 11.75 15.46 -8.11
N VAL A 118 11.42 16.72 -7.82
CA VAL A 118 10.03 17.18 -7.70
C VAL A 118 9.29 17.02 -9.02
N ALA A 119 9.87 17.46 -10.15
CA ALA A 119 9.22 17.35 -11.45
C ALA A 119 8.96 15.90 -11.84
N ASP A 120 9.97 15.02 -11.68
CA ASP A 120 9.90 13.62 -12.06
C ASP A 120 8.91 12.81 -11.21
N VAL A 121 8.97 12.99 -9.88
CA VAL A 121 8.06 12.31 -8.95
C VAL A 121 6.63 12.82 -9.12
N ALA A 122 6.42 14.14 -9.22
CA ALA A 122 5.08 14.71 -9.42
C ALA A 122 4.43 14.22 -10.71
N HIS A 123 5.22 14.13 -11.79
CA HIS A 123 4.76 13.54 -13.05
C HIS A 123 4.31 12.10 -12.85
N ARG A 124 5.11 11.24 -12.20
CA ARG A 124 4.75 9.84 -11.98
C ARG A 124 3.56 9.63 -11.06
N ILE A 125 3.45 10.44 -10.01
CA ILE A 125 2.26 10.42 -9.15
C ILE A 125 1.03 10.74 -9.99
N SER A 126 1.08 11.76 -10.84
CA SER A 126 -0.05 12.16 -11.68
C SER A 126 -0.38 11.15 -12.77
N SER A 127 0.64 10.58 -13.42
CA SER A 127 0.48 9.68 -14.57
C SER A 127 0.19 8.23 -14.19
N PHE A 128 0.67 7.77 -13.02
CA PHE A 128 0.62 6.35 -12.65
C PHE A 128 0.07 6.14 -11.24
N GLY A 129 0.54 6.90 -10.24
CA GLY A 129 0.14 6.71 -8.84
C GLY A 129 -1.34 7.00 -8.57
N LEU A 130 -1.83 8.17 -8.98
CA LEU A 130 -3.22 8.58 -8.81
C LEU A 130 -4.17 7.72 -9.66
N PRO A 131 -3.89 7.42 -10.94
CA PRO A 131 -4.68 6.47 -11.71
C PRO A 131 -4.75 5.09 -11.05
N PHE A 132 -3.63 4.54 -10.54
CA PHE A 132 -3.63 3.27 -9.81
C PHE A 132 -4.59 3.31 -8.61
N LEU A 133 -4.50 4.33 -7.76
CA LEU A 133 -5.35 4.49 -6.59
C LEU A 133 -6.82 4.78 -6.95
N SER A 134 -7.08 5.41 -8.09
CA SER A 134 -8.45 5.68 -8.55
C SER A 134 -9.24 4.42 -8.90
N ARG A 135 -8.56 3.30 -9.18
CA ARG A 135 -9.18 1.98 -9.36
C ARG A 135 -9.58 1.33 -8.04
N LEU A 136 -9.07 1.84 -6.92
CA LEU A 136 -9.26 1.31 -5.57
C LEU A 136 -9.95 2.32 -4.65
N PRO A 137 -11.12 2.89 -5.00
CA PRO A 137 -11.80 3.88 -4.16
C PRO A 137 -12.46 3.29 -2.91
N CYS A 138 -12.72 1.98 -2.88
CA CYS A 138 -13.43 1.31 -1.79
C CYS A 138 -13.18 -0.21 -1.78
N ARG A 139 -13.62 -0.90 -0.73
CA ARG A 139 -13.57 -2.37 -0.60
C ARG A 139 -14.15 -3.12 -1.81
N THR A 140 -15.31 -2.72 -2.31
CA THR A 140 -15.93 -3.39 -3.47
C THR A 140 -15.06 -3.29 -4.71
N ALA A 141 -14.55 -2.09 -5.01
CA ALA A 141 -13.68 -1.89 -6.16
C ALA A 141 -12.34 -2.62 -6.01
N PHE A 142 -11.79 -2.71 -4.79
CA PHE A 142 -10.63 -3.54 -4.51
C PHE A 142 -10.88 -5.02 -4.86
N VAL A 143 -11.98 -5.60 -4.41
CA VAL A 143 -12.33 -6.99 -4.71
C VAL A 143 -12.51 -7.19 -6.22
N ASP A 144 -13.18 -6.26 -6.90
CA ASP A 144 -13.42 -6.36 -8.34
C ASP A 144 -12.10 -6.28 -9.14
N GLU A 145 -11.18 -5.38 -8.78
CA GLU A 145 -9.85 -5.31 -9.38
C GLU A 145 -9.01 -6.57 -9.09
N TRP A 146 -9.08 -7.09 -7.85
CA TRP A 146 -8.40 -8.32 -7.48
C TRP A 146 -8.95 -9.52 -8.26
N ARG A 147 -10.26 -9.62 -8.48
CA ARG A 147 -10.86 -10.70 -9.29
C ARG A 147 -10.42 -10.62 -10.76
N LYS A 148 -10.21 -9.41 -11.31
CA LYS A 148 -9.74 -9.23 -12.69
C LYS A 148 -8.28 -9.62 -12.91
N GLY A 149 -7.40 -9.25 -11.98
CA GLY A 149 -5.94 -9.33 -12.18
C GLY A 149 -5.18 -10.17 -11.18
N GLY A 150 -5.81 -10.62 -10.11
CA GLY A 150 -5.16 -11.30 -8.99
C GLY A 150 -4.34 -10.36 -8.11
N SER A 151 -3.41 -10.94 -7.35
CA SER A 151 -2.66 -10.24 -6.31
C SER A 151 -1.53 -9.36 -6.83
N GLU A 152 -0.80 -9.83 -7.85
CA GLU A 152 0.42 -9.18 -8.33
C GLU A 152 0.18 -7.77 -8.91
N PRO A 153 -0.82 -7.53 -9.78
CA PRO A 153 -1.06 -6.19 -10.35
C PRO A 153 -1.53 -5.13 -9.34
N LEU A 154 -1.88 -5.56 -8.13
CA LEU A 154 -2.23 -4.68 -7.01
C LEU A 154 -1.05 -4.48 -6.05
N GLY A 155 0.07 -5.19 -6.22
CA GLY A 155 1.16 -5.19 -5.24
C GLY A 155 0.73 -5.80 -3.91
N LEU A 156 -0.16 -6.79 -3.93
CA LEU A 156 -0.50 -7.55 -2.74
C LEU A 156 0.65 -8.49 -2.38
N SER A 157 0.84 -8.71 -1.09
CA SER A 157 1.75 -9.73 -0.58
C SER A 157 1.35 -11.15 -1.08
N PRO A 158 2.22 -12.18 -0.94
CA PRO A 158 1.90 -13.55 -1.35
C PRO A 158 0.65 -14.16 -0.69
N ARG A 159 0.10 -13.51 0.34
CA ARG A 159 -1.16 -13.84 1.02
C ARG A 159 -2.34 -12.99 0.57
N GLY A 160 -2.30 -12.44 -0.64
CA GLY A 160 -3.33 -11.54 -1.17
C GLY A 160 -4.72 -12.16 -1.27
N ASP A 161 -4.82 -13.49 -1.34
CA ASP A 161 -6.07 -14.23 -1.24
C ASP A 161 -6.72 -14.13 0.15
N LEU A 162 -5.94 -14.17 1.23
CA LEU A 162 -6.44 -13.89 2.58
C LEU A 162 -6.92 -12.45 2.72
N VAL A 163 -6.19 -11.50 2.15
CA VAL A 163 -6.60 -10.08 2.12
C VAL A 163 -7.94 -9.95 1.41
N ALA A 164 -8.09 -10.55 0.22
CA ALA A 164 -9.34 -10.55 -0.52
C ALA A 164 -10.49 -11.22 0.24
N ALA A 165 -10.25 -12.36 0.89
CA ALA A 165 -11.26 -13.05 1.70
C ALA A 165 -11.75 -12.20 2.89
N ILE A 166 -10.84 -11.52 3.59
CA ILE A 166 -11.21 -10.62 4.70
C ILE A 166 -12.09 -9.48 4.19
N VAL A 167 -11.72 -8.85 3.06
CA VAL A 167 -12.52 -7.77 2.49
C VAL A 167 -13.87 -8.26 1.97
N LEU A 168 -13.91 -9.42 1.30
CA LEU A 168 -15.15 -10.08 0.86
C LEU A 168 -16.11 -10.32 2.02
N LYS A 169 -15.58 -10.77 3.17
CA LYS A 169 -16.36 -10.96 4.40
C LYS A 169 -16.93 -9.63 4.89
N GLN A 170 -16.11 -8.57 4.91
CA GLN A 170 -16.53 -7.25 5.36
C GLN A 170 -17.67 -6.65 4.51
N ILE A 171 -17.70 -6.94 3.21
CA ILE A 171 -18.77 -6.50 2.31
C ILE A 171 -19.91 -7.51 2.16
N GLY A 172 -19.94 -8.56 2.99
CA GLY A 172 -21.05 -9.53 3.05
C GLY A 172 -21.09 -10.57 1.93
N ARG A 173 -20.04 -10.72 1.13
CA ARG A 173 -19.97 -11.69 0.00
C ARG A 173 -19.53 -13.09 0.46
N ASN A 174 -20.24 -13.67 1.44
CA ASN A 174 -19.85 -14.90 2.15
C ASN A 174 -19.56 -16.11 1.24
N LYS A 175 -20.35 -16.33 0.19
CA LYS A 175 -20.11 -17.45 -0.75
C LYS A 175 -18.74 -17.36 -1.42
N GLU A 176 -18.28 -16.15 -1.70
CA GLU A 176 -16.97 -15.93 -2.31
C GLU A 176 -15.84 -16.03 -1.29
N VAL A 177 -16.11 -15.71 -0.02
CA VAL A 177 -15.16 -15.98 1.07
C VAL A 177 -14.85 -17.47 1.13
N GLU A 178 -15.88 -18.32 1.11
CA GLU A 178 -15.72 -19.79 1.12
C GLU A 178 -14.89 -20.30 -0.06
N GLU A 179 -15.18 -19.81 -1.27
CA GLU A 179 -14.45 -20.16 -2.50
C GLU A 179 -12.95 -19.80 -2.41
N VAL A 180 -12.66 -18.55 -2.02
CA VAL A 180 -11.29 -18.02 -1.96
C VAL A 180 -10.51 -18.71 -0.85
N LEU A 181 -11.09 -18.86 0.36
CA LEU A 181 -10.44 -19.52 1.49
C LEU A 181 -10.23 -21.00 1.25
N GLY A 182 -11.22 -21.71 0.72
CA GLY A 182 -11.10 -23.14 0.40
C GLY A 182 -9.93 -23.39 -0.56
N SER A 183 -9.84 -22.58 -1.61
CA SER A 183 -8.73 -22.63 -2.56
C SER A 183 -7.38 -22.29 -1.92
N ALA A 184 -7.35 -21.27 -1.06
CA ALA A 184 -6.14 -20.82 -0.36
C ALA A 184 -5.60 -21.86 0.62
N VAL A 185 -6.48 -22.49 1.41
CA VAL A 185 -6.12 -23.57 2.35
C VAL A 185 -5.63 -24.80 1.61
N LEU A 186 -6.27 -25.18 0.50
CA LEU A 186 -5.82 -26.31 -0.32
C LEU A 186 -4.42 -26.06 -0.92
N ARG A 187 -4.16 -24.86 -1.46
CA ARG A 187 -2.83 -24.50 -2.01
C ARG A 187 -1.73 -24.51 -0.97
N THR A 188 -2.06 -24.25 0.30
CA THR A 188 -1.08 -24.15 1.38
C THR A 188 -0.93 -25.44 2.17
N ALA A 189 -1.64 -26.51 1.82
CA ALA A 189 -1.52 -27.82 2.48
C ALA A 189 -0.08 -28.35 2.40
N GLY A 190 0.51 -28.69 3.55
CA GLY A 190 1.90 -29.12 3.67
C GLY A 190 2.94 -27.99 3.60
N HIS A 191 2.54 -26.75 3.36
CA HIS A 191 3.43 -25.59 3.38
C HIS A 191 3.58 -25.02 4.81
N PRO A 192 4.71 -24.41 5.19
CA PRO A 192 4.87 -23.78 6.51
C PRO A 192 3.78 -22.76 6.89
N SER A 193 3.10 -22.17 5.89
CA SER A 193 2.03 -21.21 6.09
C SER A 193 0.64 -21.83 6.33
N GLU A 194 0.46 -23.15 6.21
CA GLU A 194 -0.83 -23.84 6.31
C GLU A 194 -1.60 -23.46 7.59
N GLN A 195 -0.91 -23.50 8.73
CA GLN A 195 -1.51 -23.21 10.03
C GLN A 195 -2.00 -21.77 10.13
N PHE A 196 -1.29 -20.83 9.50
CA PHE A 196 -1.70 -19.44 9.44
C PHE A 196 -2.99 -19.29 8.62
N TYR A 197 -3.06 -19.90 7.44
CA TYR A 197 -4.25 -19.86 6.59
C TYR A 197 -5.47 -20.49 7.27
N LYS A 198 -5.28 -21.65 7.93
CA LYS A 198 -6.34 -22.30 8.72
C LYS A 198 -6.82 -21.43 9.88
N LYS A 199 -5.90 -20.73 10.56
CA LYS A 199 -6.26 -19.79 11.64
C LYS A 199 -7.14 -18.65 11.12
N ILE A 200 -6.75 -18.02 10.01
CA ILE A 200 -7.52 -16.92 9.41
C ILE A 200 -8.88 -17.42 8.91
N ALA A 201 -8.95 -18.58 8.26
CA ALA A 201 -10.21 -19.15 7.81
C ALA A 201 -11.20 -19.35 8.96
N ARG A 202 -10.74 -19.92 10.08
CA ARG A 202 -11.59 -20.08 11.28
C ARG A 202 -12.11 -18.76 11.83
N LYS A 203 -11.28 -17.71 11.88
CA LYS A 203 -11.71 -16.36 12.31
C LYS A 203 -12.84 -15.83 11.43
N LEU A 204 -12.73 -16.02 10.11
CA LEU A 204 -13.73 -15.54 9.16
C LEU A 204 -15.04 -16.35 9.19
N ASP A 205 -14.99 -17.61 9.63
CA ASP A 205 -16.16 -18.46 9.83
C ASP A 205 -16.90 -18.15 11.14
N THR A 206 -16.19 -17.92 12.25
CA THR A 206 -16.80 -17.72 13.58
C THR A 206 -17.31 -16.30 13.81
N GLY A 207 -16.83 -15.31 13.05
CA GLY A 207 -17.22 -13.91 13.24
C GLY A 207 -16.65 -13.28 14.51
N ASP A 208 -15.65 -13.91 15.11
CA ASP A 208 -14.94 -13.48 16.32
C ASP A 208 -13.62 -12.73 16.01
#